data_AF-A0A344LQ72-F1
#
_entry.id   AF-A0A344LQ72-F1
#
_cell.length_a   1.000
_cell.length_b   1.000
_cell.length_c   1.000
_cell.angle_alpha   90.00
_cell.angle_beta   90.00
_cell.angle_gamma   90.00
#
_symmetry.space_group_name_H-M   'P 1'
#
loop_
_entity.id
_entity.type
_entity.pdbx_description
1 polymer ?
#
loop_
_entity_poly.entity_id
_entity_poly.type
_entity_poly.pdbx_seq_one_letter_code
_entity_poly.pdbx_strand_id
1 'polypeptide(L)'
;MRFFKFIFFGFVLCFSACSQNQNKQMSNLTSKNYIETMMNSTKRYDYEPIYFLTFVQNSCFSEILVNDIPINKNFKKASQGLTLDINDYIFKSGPQKVTIRLYPVGKIGILNLPTLVNNTEMKIDITEADNKKRDLKGKEISTYITPLATYEADGYEKTRFGATGKDYYEATFTFNATVPYEFNSLDKARDLSQWKKEILEEKVVDFYKNQWNIINEKREDDYFSYLELKEKQTCQSLFYNKTELQETLESYLEAFTIEDYKLQALENYTLKFYGNGKLVCLELASLESKMRGKSALWSKFDENRTADFLKYYLYIPEGEDELKILR
;
A
#
# COMPACT_ATOMS: atom_id res chain seq x y z
N MET A 1 6.27 -18.90 -69.67
CA MET A 1 5.96 -17.66 -68.93
C MET A 1 5.08 -18.02 -67.74
N ARG A 2 5.68 -17.98 -66.54
CA ARG A 2 5.13 -18.04 -65.16
C ARG A 2 3.96 -18.99 -64.84
N PHE A 3 4.31 -20.14 -64.25
CA PHE A 3 3.46 -20.91 -63.33
C PHE A 3 3.31 -20.15 -62.01
N PHE A 4 2.09 -19.88 -61.57
CA PHE A 4 1.79 -19.40 -60.22
C PHE A 4 1.55 -20.61 -59.31
N LYS A 5 2.44 -20.82 -58.35
CA LYS A 5 2.23 -21.72 -57.20
C LYS A 5 1.39 -20.98 -56.17
N PHE A 6 0.16 -21.45 -55.91
CA PHE A 6 -0.56 -21.08 -54.70
C PHE A 6 -0.11 -22.00 -53.56
N ILE A 7 0.63 -21.44 -52.61
CA ILE A 7 0.97 -22.09 -51.34
C ILE A 7 -0.16 -21.76 -50.37
N PHE A 8 -0.95 -22.77 -50.01
CA PHE A 8 -1.99 -22.65 -48.98
C PHE A 8 -1.29 -22.79 -47.62
N PHE A 9 -1.01 -21.65 -46.97
CA PHE A 9 -0.44 -21.63 -45.63
C PHE A 9 -1.58 -21.86 -44.63
N GLY A 10 -1.71 -23.11 -44.15
CA GLY A 10 -2.66 -23.47 -43.11
C GLY A 10 -2.32 -22.76 -41.80
N PHE A 11 -3.11 -21.75 -41.45
CA PHE A 11 -3.09 -21.10 -40.14
C PHE A 11 -3.64 -22.11 -39.12
N VAL A 12 -2.74 -22.80 -38.41
CA VAL A 12 -3.11 -23.59 -37.23
C VAL A 12 -3.46 -22.59 -36.13
N LEU A 13 -4.75 -22.32 -35.97
CA LEU A 13 -5.31 -21.67 -34.79
C LEU A 13 -5.12 -22.62 -33.61
N CYS A 14 -4.00 -22.48 -32.90
CA CYS A 14 -3.88 -22.98 -31.54
C CYS A 14 -4.87 -22.18 -30.67
N PHE A 15 -6.10 -22.66 -30.58
CA PHE A 15 -6.96 -22.37 -29.44
C PHE A 15 -6.27 -22.98 -28.22
N SER A 16 -5.42 -22.18 -27.58
CA SER A 16 -5.09 -22.39 -26.17
C SER A 16 -6.42 -22.27 -25.44
N ALA A 17 -7.07 -23.41 -25.20
CA ALA A 17 -8.11 -23.52 -24.21
C ALA A 17 -7.49 -23.00 -22.91
N CYS A 18 -7.84 -21.77 -22.52
CA CYS A 18 -7.69 -21.34 -21.14
C CYS A 18 -8.50 -22.33 -20.32
N SER A 19 -7.81 -23.34 -19.78
CA SER A 19 -8.39 -24.22 -18.79
C SER A 19 -8.91 -23.33 -17.69
N GLN A 20 -10.22 -23.42 -17.43
CA GLN A 20 -10.81 -22.99 -16.17
C GLN A 20 -10.02 -23.70 -15.06
N ASN A 21 -9.04 -23.00 -14.48
CA ASN A 21 -8.29 -23.53 -13.37
C ASN A 21 -9.18 -23.34 -12.14
N GLN A 22 -9.84 -24.43 -11.76
CA GLN A 22 -10.56 -24.53 -10.49
C GLN A 22 -9.61 -24.15 -9.35
N ASN A 23 -10.08 -23.28 -8.46
CA ASN A 23 -9.54 -22.95 -7.12
C ASN A 23 -8.28 -23.75 -6.73
N LYS A 24 -7.11 -23.27 -7.13
CA LYS A 24 -5.87 -23.78 -6.55
C LYS A 24 -5.71 -23.11 -5.19
N GLN A 25 -6.05 -23.84 -4.14
CA GLN A 25 -5.72 -23.46 -2.76
C GLN A 25 -4.24 -23.05 -2.71
N MET A 26 -3.98 -21.77 -2.41
CA MET A 26 -2.64 -21.19 -2.50
C MET A 26 -1.74 -21.65 -1.34
N SER A 27 -2.36 -21.95 -0.20
CA SER A 27 -1.75 -22.53 0.99
C SER A 27 -2.80 -23.21 1.88
N ASN A 28 -2.34 -23.94 2.89
CA ASN A 28 -3.20 -24.59 3.90
C ASN A 28 -3.57 -23.67 5.08
N LEU A 29 -3.32 -22.36 4.98
CA LEU A 29 -3.69 -21.40 6.03
C LEU A 29 -5.21 -21.23 6.07
N THR A 30 -5.79 -21.30 7.26
CA THR A 30 -7.21 -21.05 7.57
C THR A 30 -7.31 -20.17 8.82
N SER A 31 -8.48 -19.63 9.11
CA SER A 31 -8.70 -18.88 10.36
C SER A 31 -8.36 -19.70 11.62
N LYS A 32 -8.60 -21.02 11.58
CA LYS A 32 -8.41 -21.94 12.70
C LYS A 32 -6.95 -22.18 13.06
N ASN A 33 -6.06 -22.22 12.06
CA ASN A 33 -4.63 -22.45 12.26
C ASN A 33 -3.80 -21.16 12.14
N TYR A 34 -4.43 -20.00 11.92
CA TYR A 34 -3.77 -18.72 11.68
C TYR A 34 -2.77 -18.36 12.79
N ILE A 35 -3.25 -18.27 14.03
CA ILE A 35 -2.44 -17.81 15.18
C ILE A 35 -1.25 -18.75 15.41
N GLU A 36 -1.51 -20.06 15.42
CA GLU A 36 -0.45 -21.07 15.61
C GLU A 36 0.60 -20.98 14.50
N THR A 37 0.16 -20.89 13.24
CA THR A 37 1.06 -20.81 12.08
C THR A 37 1.94 -19.56 12.15
N MET A 38 1.36 -18.40 12.46
CA MET A 38 2.11 -17.14 12.55
C MET A 38 3.08 -17.13 13.73
N MET A 39 2.63 -17.57 14.92
CA MET A 39 3.49 -17.69 16.11
C MET A 39 4.69 -18.60 15.87
N ASN A 40 4.48 -19.76 15.24
CA ASN A 40 5.56 -20.72 14.97
C ASN A 40 6.56 -20.24 13.91
N SER A 41 6.11 -19.38 13.00
CA SER A 41 6.96 -18.85 11.93
C SER A 41 7.74 -17.58 12.32
N THR A 42 7.26 -16.85 13.32
CA THR A 42 7.83 -15.56 13.73
C THR A 42 9.02 -15.77 14.66
N LYS A 43 10.22 -15.42 14.19
CA LYS A 43 11.43 -15.48 15.01
C LYS A 43 11.47 -14.32 16.00
N ARG A 44 11.84 -14.64 17.25
CA ARG A 44 12.03 -13.67 18.33
C ARG A 44 13.50 -13.38 18.55
N TYR A 45 13.80 -12.17 19.02
CA TYR A 45 15.16 -11.71 19.25
C TYR A 45 15.29 -11.03 20.62
N ASP A 46 16.52 -10.91 21.11
CA ASP A 46 16.79 -10.15 22.34
C ASP A 46 16.38 -8.68 22.17
N TYR A 47 16.62 -8.15 20.98
CA TYR A 47 16.23 -6.82 20.53
C TYR A 47 15.42 -6.89 19.24
N GLU A 48 14.22 -6.34 19.25
CA GLU A 48 13.27 -6.39 18.13
C GLU A 48 12.97 -4.97 17.65
N PRO A 49 13.74 -4.43 16.69
CA PRO A 49 13.65 -3.03 16.30
C PRO A 49 12.34 -2.72 15.59
N ILE A 50 11.53 -1.82 16.14
CA ILE A 50 10.38 -1.20 15.49
C ILE A 50 10.74 0.23 15.11
N TYR A 51 10.56 0.56 13.84
CA TYR A 51 10.72 1.88 13.29
C TYR A 51 9.37 2.57 13.18
N PHE A 52 9.32 3.81 13.66
CA PHE A 52 8.12 4.64 13.61
C PHE A 52 8.37 5.83 12.69
N LEU A 53 7.37 6.17 11.89
CA LEU A 53 7.27 7.44 11.18
C LEU A 53 6.18 8.26 11.81
N THR A 54 6.57 9.34 12.48
CA THR A 54 5.63 10.35 13.00
C THR A 54 5.64 11.55 12.09
N PHE A 55 4.49 11.94 11.55
CA PHE A 55 4.39 13.15 10.76
C PHE A 55 3.43 14.15 11.37
N VAL A 56 3.65 15.43 11.08
CA VAL A 56 2.71 16.53 11.29
C VAL A 56 2.62 17.28 9.97
N GLN A 57 1.40 17.62 9.56
CA GLN A 57 1.17 18.32 8.29
C GLN A 57 0.27 19.53 8.49
N ASN A 58 0.45 20.57 7.67
CA ASN A 58 -0.43 21.73 7.66
C ASN A 58 -0.67 22.23 6.23
N SER A 59 -1.90 22.70 5.97
CA SER A 59 -2.29 23.42 4.75
C SER A 59 -1.84 22.75 3.44
N CYS A 60 -1.95 21.42 3.37
CA CYS A 60 -1.69 20.62 2.17
C CYS A 60 -2.45 19.29 2.23
N PHE A 61 -2.68 18.70 1.05
CA PHE A 61 -2.84 17.25 0.94
C PHE A 61 -1.47 16.60 0.79
N SER A 62 -1.35 15.34 1.22
CA SER A 62 -0.06 14.64 1.22
C SER A 62 -0.14 13.17 0.82
N GLU A 63 0.95 12.67 0.26
CA GLU A 63 1.30 11.26 0.24
C GLU A 63 2.68 11.10 0.87
N ILE A 64 2.83 10.12 1.75
CA ILE A 64 4.10 9.72 2.36
C ILE A 64 4.35 8.27 1.95
N LEU A 65 5.51 8.03 1.36
CA LEU A 65 5.92 6.72 0.87
C LEU A 65 7.23 6.29 1.54
N VAL A 66 7.34 5.02 1.88
CA VAL A 66 8.59 4.37 2.30
C VAL A 66 8.94 3.33 1.24
N ASN A 67 10.15 3.42 0.69
CA ASN A 67 10.62 2.56 -0.40
C ASN A 67 9.65 2.49 -1.60
N ASP A 68 9.09 3.67 -1.96
CA ASP A 68 8.11 3.85 -3.05
C ASP A 68 6.76 3.12 -2.83
N ILE A 69 6.44 2.78 -1.58
CA ILE A 69 5.13 2.23 -1.19
C ILE A 69 4.42 3.25 -0.28
N PRO A 70 3.17 3.66 -0.60
CA PRO A 70 2.42 4.59 0.22
C PRO A 70 2.07 4.01 1.59
N ILE A 71 2.51 4.70 2.64
CA ILE A 71 2.15 4.39 4.03
C ILE A 71 1.02 5.28 4.52
N ASN A 72 0.89 6.47 3.95
CA ASN A 72 -0.16 7.42 4.29
C ASN A 72 -0.53 8.27 3.07
N LYS A 73 -1.83 8.43 2.86
CA LYS A 73 -2.40 9.36 1.89
C LYS A 73 -3.46 10.19 2.58
N ASN A 74 -3.19 11.49 2.74
CA ASN A 74 -4.12 12.40 3.38
C ASN A 74 -4.66 13.44 2.39
N PHE A 75 -5.89 13.21 1.95
CA PHE A 75 -6.67 14.13 1.13
C PHE A 75 -7.85 14.73 1.91
N LYS A 76 -7.76 14.79 3.25
CA LYS A 76 -8.82 15.27 4.15
C LYS A 76 -8.48 16.64 4.73
N LYS A 77 -9.54 17.36 5.15
CA LYS A 77 -9.46 18.73 5.72
C LYS A 77 -8.64 18.79 7.02
N ALA A 78 -8.58 17.70 7.78
CA ALA A 78 -7.92 17.69 9.08
C ALA A 78 -6.39 17.58 8.91
N SER A 79 -5.68 18.61 9.38
CA SER A 79 -4.31 18.48 9.84
C SER A 79 -4.34 17.57 11.07
N GLN A 80 -3.79 16.37 10.93
CA GLN A 80 -3.55 15.48 12.06
C GLN A 80 -2.14 14.96 11.92
N GLY A 81 -1.41 14.98 13.04
CA GLY A 81 -0.22 14.19 13.16
C GLY A 81 -0.60 12.73 13.42
N LEU A 82 0.20 11.82 12.90
CA LEU A 82 0.03 10.39 13.07
C LEU A 82 1.40 9.73 13.19
N THR A 83 1.47 8.74 14.07
CA THR A 83 2.61 7.83 14.19
C THR A 83 2.22 6.49 13.58
N LEU A 84 3.07 5.97 12.69
CA LEU A 84 2.89 4.70 12.00
C LEU A 84 4.12 3.82 12.22
N ASP A 85 3.92 2.54 12.48
CA ASP A 85 4.99 1.55 12.32
C ASP A 85 5.30 1.41 10.83
N ILE A 86 6.59 1.35 10.46
CA ILE A 86 7.00 1.29 9.05
C ILE A 86 7.81 0.04 8.70
N ASN A 87 7.93 -0.93 9.61
CA ASN A 87 8.68 -2.16 9.38
C ASN A 87 8.17 -2.97 8.19
N ASP A 88 6.87 -2.94 7.91
CA ASP A 88 6.25 -3.57 6.73
C ASP A 88 6.68 -2.94 5.40
N TYR A 89 7.45 -1.86 5.44
CA TYR A 89 8.02 -1.22 4.26
C TYR A 89 9.55 -1.31 4.23
N ILE A 90 10.18 -1.80 5.30
CA ILE A 90 11.63 -2.07 5.40
C ILE A 90 11.87 -3.54 5.05
N PHE A 91 12.51 -3.83 3.92
CA PHE A 91 12.66 -5.21 3.44
C PHE A 91 13.91 -5.90 3.98
N LYS A 92 14.93 -5.11 4.31
CA LYS A 92 16.23 -5.54 4.84
C LYS A 92 16.97 -4.36 5.45
N SER A 93 18.03 -4.67 6.20
CA SER A 93 18.94 -3.68 6.76
C SER A 93 19.58 -2.83 5.66
N GLY A 94 19.89 -1.57 5.99
CA GLY A 94 20.53 -0.61 5.10
C GLY A 94 19.70 0.66 4.86
N PRO A 95 20.03 1.43 3.82
CA PRO A 95 19.36 2.67 3.49
C PRO A 95 17.90 2.44 3.09
N GLN A 96 17.00 3.24 3.68
CA GLN A 96 15.58 3.28 3.37
C GLN A 96 15.24 4.68 2.84
N LYS A 97 14.36 4.75 1.83
CA LYS A 97 13.97 5.99 1.18
C LYS A 97 12.58 6.44 1.64
N VAL A 98 12.45 7.67 2.11
CA VAL A 98 11.15 8.31 2.37
C VAL A 98 10.90 9.35 1.28
N THR A 99 9.71 9.33 0.69
CA THR A 99 9.27 10.29 -0.30
C THR A 99 8.00 10.98 0.16
N ILE A 100 7.98 12.31 0.03
CA ILE A 100 6.89 13.18 0.47
C ILE A 100 6.37 13.90 -0.75
N ARG A 101 5.08 13.79 -1.01
CA ARG A 101 4.39 14.53 -2.08
C ARG A 101 3.33 15.42 -1.45
N LEU A 102 3.40 16.71 -1.72
CA LEU A 102 2.45 17.69 -1.22
C LEU A 102 1.65 18.28 -2.38
N TYR A 103 0.34 18.39 -2.18
CA TYR A 103 -0.59 18.97 -3.15
C TYR A 103 -1.40 20.08 -2.46
N PRO A 104 -1.80 21.13 -3.21
CA PRO A 104 -2.76 22.11 -2.73
C PRO A 104 -4.05 21.45 -2.27
N VAL A 105 -4.66 22.04 -1.24
CA VAL A 105 -5.93 21.57 -0.68
C VAL A 105 -7.08 21.76 -1.69
N GLY A 106 -6.92 22.70 -2.63
CA GLY A 106 -7.94 23.04 -3.62
C GLY A 106 -9.17 23.67 -2.96
N LYS A 107 -10.34 23.38 -3.52
CA LYS A 107 -11.62 23.91 -3.01
C LYS A 107 -12.23 22.95 -1.98
N ILE A 108 -12.36 23.42 -0.73
CA ILE A 108 -13.07 22.70 0.35
C ILE A 108 -14.08 23.66 0.98
N GLY A 109 -15.37 23.45 0.68
CA GLY A 109 -16.43 24.37 1.12
C GLY A 109 -16.20 25.77 0.57
N ILE A 110 -16.08 26.76 1.46
CA ILE A 110 -15.74 28.16 1.10
C ILE A 110 -14.24 28.40 0.92
N LEU A 111 -13.38 27.50 1.43
CA LEU A 111 -11.93 27.63 1.33
C LEU A 111 -11.49 27.24 -0.08
N ASN A 112 -10.63 28.05 -0.70
CA ASN A 112 -10.02 27.75 -1.98
C ASN A 112 -8.52 28.01 -1.92
N LEU A 113 -7.73 26.94 -1.85
CA LEU A 113 -6.27 26.97 -1.84
C LEU A 113 -5.75 26.26 -3.10
N PRO A 114 -5.76 26.92 -4.27
CA PRO A 114 -5.39 26.31 -5.55
C PRO A 114 -3.88 26.03 -5.67
N THR A 115 -3.07 26.63 -4.80
CA THR A 115 -1.62 26.43 -4.70
C THR A 115 -1.22 26.15 -3.26
N LEU A 116 -0.01 25.62 -3.05
CA LEU A 116 0.63 25.53 -1.74
C LEU A 116 0.83 26.94 -1.19
N VAL A 117 0.60 27.12 0.11
CA VAL A 117 0.48 28.43 0.77
C VAL A 117 1.66 28.71 1.69
N ASN A 118 1.76 29.93 2.22
CA ASN A 118 2.87 30.35 3.10
C ASN A 118 3.06 29.40 4.31
N ASN A 119 1.97 28.89 4.87
CA ASN A 119 1.95 28.05 6.06
C ASN A 119 1.85 26.55 5.74
N THR A 120 2.07 26.13 4.49
CA THR A 120 2.21 24.71 4.17
C THR A 120 3.40 24.13 4.94
N GLU A 121 3.18 23.04 5.66
CA GLU A 121 4.20 22.40 6.49
C GLU A 121 4.08 20.88 6.41
N MET A 122 5.23 20.21 6.38
CA MET A 122 5.36 18.79 6.67
C MET A 122 6.61 18.58 7.51
N LYS A 123 6.43 18.04 8.71
CA LYS A 123 7.51 17.52 9.56
C LYS A 123 7.36 16.01 9.64
N ILE A 124 8.46 15.28 9.45
CA ILE A 124 8.53 13.83 9.65
C ILE A 124 9.69 13.52 10.58
N ASP A 125 9.41 12.78 11.64
CA ASP A 125 10.41 12.21 12.55
C ASP A 125 10.41 10.69 12.39
N ILE A 126 11.59 10.12 12.18
CA ILE A 126 11.84 8.68 12.21
C ILE A 126 12.45 8.34 13.55
N THR A 127 11.80 7.45 14.29
CA THR A 127 12.31 6.93 15.57
C THR A 127 12.37 5.41 15.54
N GLU A 128 13.10 4.83 16.49
CA GLU A 128 13.30 3.40 16.61
C GLU A 128 13.24 2.98 18.08
N ALA A 129 12.56 1.88 18.39
CA ALA A 129 12.52 1.33 19.74
C ALA A 129 12.49 -0.20 19.69
N ASP A 130 12.91 -0.84 20.78
CA ASP A 130 12.67 -2.25 21.00
C ASP A 130 11.16 -2.51 21.12
N ASN A 131 10.65 -3.54 20.44
CA ASN A 131 9.25 -3.95 20.47
C ASN A 131 8.72 -4.13 21.90
N LYS A 132 9.56 -4.69 22.79
CA LYS A 132 9.23 -4.89 24.22
C LYS A 132 9.03 -3.58 24.99
N LYS A 133 9.46 -2.45 24.43
CA LYS A 133 9.44 -1.11 25.02
C LYS A 133 8.89 -0.08 24.03
N ARG A 134 8.03 -0.50 23.10
CA ARG A 134 7.53 0.33 21.99
C ARG A 134 6.76 1.58 22.43
N ASP A 135 6.22 1.58 23.65
CA ASP A 135 5.53 2.73 24.25
C ASP A 135 6.46 3.80 24.85
N LEU A 136 7.77 3.51 24.93
CA LEU A 136 8.76 4.45 25.42
C LEU A 136 9.27 5.35 24.29
N LYS A 137 9.86 6.50 24.66
CA LYS A 137 10.51 7.37 23.67
C LYS A 137 11.61 6.59 22.96
N GLY A 138 11.41 6.34 21.66
CA GLY A 138 12.40 5.71 20.81
C GLY A 138 13.62 6.60 20.57
N LYS A 139 14.69 5.96 20.11
CA LYS A 139 15.88 6.61 19.58
C LYS A 139 15.51 7.42 18.33
N GLU A 140 15.90 8.69 18.29
CA GLU A 140 15.75 9.53 17.09
C GLU A 140 16.74 9.08 16.01
N ILE A 141 16.23 8.85 14.80
CA ILE A 141 17.00 8.35 13.65
C ILE A 141 17.18 9.43 12.59
N SER A 142 16.10 10.15 12.26
CA SER A 142 16.13 11.18 11.22
C SER A 142 14.93 12.12 11.38
N THR A 143 15.09 13.36 10.95
CA THR A 143 14.01 14.34 10.88
C THR A 143 14.06 15.04 9.53
N TYR A 144 12.88 15.24 8.94
CA TYR A 144 12.66 16.08 7.78
C TYR A 144 11.69 17.20 8.16
N ILE A 145 11.97 18.41 7.66
CA ILE A 145 11.07 19.56 7.75
C ILE A 145 11.04 20.21 6.37
N THR A 146 9.85 20.63 5.92
CA THR A 146 9.69 21.41 4.69
C THR A 146 10.59 22.65 4.66
N PRO A 147 11.23 22.97 3.52
CA PRO A 147 12.11 24.11 3.42
C PRO A 147 11.36 25.41 3.69
N LEU A 148 12.04 26.34 4.37
CA LEU A 148 11.54 27.69 4.62
C LEU A 148 12.29 28.70 3.73
N ALA A 149 11.58 29.74 3.31
CA ALA A 149 12.12 30.91 2.63
C ALA A 149 11.71 32.18 3.39
N THR A 150 12.58 33.19 3.41
CA THR A 150 12.27 34.51 3.95
C THR A 150 11.59 35.41 2.92
N TYR A 151 10.74 36.32 3.40
CA TYR A 151 10.11 37.36 2.60
C TYR A 151 9.81 38.58 3.48
N GLU A 152 9.81 39.77 2.88
CA GLU A 152 9.45 41.01 3.56
C GLU A 152 7.94 41.25 3.46
N ALA A 153 7.30 41.53 4.60
CA ALA A 153 5.91 41.99 4.65
C ALA A 153 5.69 42.89 5.87
N ASP A 154 4.96 43.99 5.66
CA ASP A 154 4.69 45.00 6.68
C ASP A 154 5.96 45.63 7.30
N GLY A 155 7.07 45.63 6.57
CA GLY A 155 8.36 46.13 7.05
C GLY A 155 9.12 45.18 7.97
N TYR A 156 8.73 43.90 8.02
CA TYR A 156 9.39 42.86 8.79
C TYR A 156 9.71 41.63 7.93
N GLU A 157 10.87 41.02 8.19
CA GLU A 157 11.22 39.72 7.64
C GLU A 157 10.33 38.63 8.26
N LYS A 158 9.66 37.85 7.41
CA LYS A 158 8.80 36.72 7.77
C LYS A 158 9.26 35.46 7.06
N THR A 159 8.90 34.29 7.58
CA THR A 159 9.16 32.98 6.94
C THR A 159 7.91 32.42 6.29
N ARG A 160 8.11 31.71 5.17
CA ARG A 160 7.08 30.96 4.45
C ARG A 160 7.65 29.65 3.94
N PHE A 161 6.78 28.74 3.55
CA PHE A 161 7.16 27.54 2.83
C PHE A 161 7.93 27.88 1.54
N GLY A 162 9.07 27.22 1.32
CA GLY A 162 9.97 27.49 0.20
C GLY A 162 9.35 27.25 -1.18
N ALA A 163 8.30 26.43 -1.27
CA ALA A 163 7.55 26.20 -2.51
C ALA A 163 6.11 26.78 -2.48
N THR A 164 5.89 27.86 -1.72
CA THR A 164 4.65 28.63 -1.84
C THR A 164 4.35 29.03 -3.29
N GLY A 165 3.09 28.92 -3.69
CA GLY A 165 2.61 29.26 -5.03
C GLY A 165 2.74 28.13 -6.05
N LYS A 166 3.36 27.00 -5.69
CA LYS A 166 3.41 25.80 -6.52
C LYS A 166 2.13 24.98 -6.39
N ASP A 167 1.80 24.22 -7.42
CA ASP A 167 0.71 23.24 -7.46
C ASP A 167 1.14 21.83 -7.01
N TYR A 168 2.44 21.65 -6.78
CA TYR A 168 3.03 20.39 -6.35
C TYR A 168 4.40 20.62 -5.70
N TYR A 169 4.74 19.79 -4.73
CA TYR A 169 6.07 19.71 -4.14
C TYR A 169 6.42 18.25 -3.83
N GLU A 170 7.63 17.82 -4.20
CA GLU A 170 8.16 16.52 -3.84
C GLU A 170 9.51 16.68 -3.14
N ALA A 171 9.71 15.91 -2.07
CA ALA A 171 11.00 15.78 -1.40
C ALA A 171 11.30 14.32 -1.09
N THR A 172 12.59 14.01 -1.00
CA THR A 172 13.07 12.69 -0.60
C THR A 172 14.20 12.86 0.42
N PHE A 173 14.20 12.01 1.43
CA PHE A 173 15.34 11.85 2.34
C PHE A 173 15.54 10.36 2.65
N THR A 174 16.68 10.01 3.24
CA THR A 174 17.04 8.63 3.56
C THR A 174 17.38 8.48 5.04
N PHE A 175 17.12 7.31 5.58
CA PHE A 175 17.61 6.89 6.89
C PHE A 175 18.14 5.45 6.81
N ASN A 176 18.97 5.03 7.76
CA ASN A 176 19.43 3.64 7.82
C ASN A 176 18.60 2.85 8.84
N ALA A 177 18.14 1.67 8.43
CA ALA A 177 17.48 0.71 9.31
C ALA A 177 18.39 -0.51 9.53
N THR A 178 18.33 -1.08 10.74
CA THR A 178 18.97 -2.34 11.10
C THR A 178 17.89 -3.26 11.61
N VAL A 179 17.61 -4.34 10.88
CA VAL A 179 16.54 -5.30 11.16
C VAL A 179 17.05 -6.73 11.06
N PRO A 180 16.56 -7.67 11.89
CA PRO A 180 17.03 -9.05 11.94
C PRO A 180 16.30 -9.96 10.92
N TYR A 181 15.92 -9.41 9.77
CA TYR A 181 15.23 -10.12 8.70
C TYR A 181 15.63 -9.56 7.33
N GLU A 182 15.42 -10.37 6.30
CA GLU A 182 15.60 -9.99 4.90
C GLU A 182 14.51 -10.65 4.06
N PHE A 183 13.74 -9.83 3.35
CA PHE A 183 12.68 -10.26 2.45
C PHE A 183 13.04 -9.90 1.01
N ASN A 184 13.25 -10.93 0.18
CA ASN A 184 13.65 -10.77 -1.21
C ASN A 184 12.46 -10.59 -2.18
N SER A 185 11.25 -10.35 -1.66
CA SER A 185 10.00 -10.28 -2.45
C SER A 185 10.11 -9.26 -3.58
N LEU A 186 10.61 -8.04 -3.30
CA LEU A 186 10.80 -7.01 -4.33
C LEU A 186 12.10 -7.16 -5.11
N ASP A 187 13.17 -7.66 -4.48
CA ASP A 187 14.45 -7.85 -5.18
C ASP A 187 14.30 -8.86 -6.32
N LYS A 188 13.46 -9.88 -6.14
CA LYS A 188 13.13 -10.92 -7.11
C LYS A 188 11.75 -10.74 -7.74
N ALA A 189 11.25 -9.51 -7.86
CA ALA A 189 10.01 -9.20 -8.57
C ALA A 189 10.29 -8.68 -9.97
N ARG A 190 9.46 -9.08 -10.94
CA ARG A 190 9.48 -8.55 -12.31
C ARG A 190 9.15 -7.06 -12.30
N ASP A 191 9.79 -6.31 -13.20
CA ASP A 191 9.37 -4.93 -13.49
C ASP A 191 8.09 -4.94 -14.34
N LEU A 192 7.00 -4.50 -13.73
CA LEU A 192 5.68 -4.47 -14.35
C LEU A 192 5.47 -3.20 -15.20
N SER A 193 6.32 -2.18 -15.04
CA SER A 193 6.22 -0.93 -15.81
C SER A 193 6.46 -1.11 -17.30
N GLN A 194 7.14 -2.20 -17.67
CA GLN A 194 7.46 -2.56 -19.06
C GLN A 194 6.39 -3.44 -19.72
N TRP A 195 5.36 -3.85 -18.97
CA TRP A 195 4.30 -4.70 -19.51
C TRP A 195 3.32 -3.88 -20.34
N LYS A 196 2.67 -4.55 -21.31
CA LYS A 196 1.53 -3.97 -22.01
C LYS A 196 0.42 -3.69 -20.98
N LYS A 197 0.09 -2.41 -20.81
CA LYS A 197 -0.80 -1.94 -19.74
C LYS A 197 -2.14 -2.69 -19.71
N GLU A 198 -2.75 -2.92 -20.87
CA GLU A 198 -4.06 -3.57 -20.94
C GLU A 198 -4.03 -5.02 -20.43
N ILE A 199 -2.96 -5.77 -20.74
CA ILE A 199 -2.79 -7.16 -20.30
C ILE A 199 -2.56 -7.22 -18.78
N LEU A 200 -1.72 -6.31 -18.27
CA LEU A 200 -1.45 -6.24 -16.84
C LEU A 200 -2.71 -5.82 -16.07
N GLU A 201 -3.45 -4.85 -16.58
CA GLU A 201 -4.69 -4.37 -15.97
C GLU A 201 -5.75 -5.48 -15.94
N GLU A 202 -5.95 -6.23 -17.03
CA GLU A 202 -6.84 -7.40 -17.08
C GLU A 202 -6.49 -8.42 -15.99
N LYS A 203 -5.20 -8.78 -15.88
CA LYS A 203 -4.73 -9.74 -14.87
C LYS A 203 -4.96 -9.27 -13.43
N VAL A 204 -4.74 -7.98 -13.16
CA VAL A 204 -4.96 -7.39 -11.83
C VAL A 204 -6.46 -7.33 -11.52
N VAL A 205 -7.29 -6.98 -12.51
CA VAL A 205 -8.75 -6.95 -12.36
C VAL A 205 -9.30 -8.34 -12.08
N ASP A 206 -8.79 -9.37 -12.75
CA ASP A 206 -9.20 -10.75 -12.51
C ASP A 206 -8.81 -11.23 -11.11
N PHE A 207 -7.63 -10.85 -10.61
CA PHE A 207 -7.27 -11.08 -9.20
C PHE A 207 -8.29 -10.43 -8.26
N TYR A 208 -8.62 -9.15 -8.47
CA TYR A 208 -9.58 -8.42 -7.63
C TYR A 208 -10.99 -9.02 -7.69
N LYS A 209 -11.47 -9.43 -8.88
CA LYS A 209 -12.75 -10.14 -9.04
C LYS A 209 -12.75 -11.48 -8.31
N ASN A 210 -11.64 -12.20 -8.34
CA ASN A 210 -11.52 -13.45 -7.59
C ASN A 210 -11.64 -13.20 -6.08
N GLN A 211 -10.92 -12.20 -5.53
CA GLN A 211 -11.06 -11.83 -4.11
C GLN A 211 -12.49 -11.38 -3.76
N TRP A 212 -13.11 -10.60 -4.65
CA TRP A 212 -14.51 -10.18 -4.52
C TRP A 212 -15.47 -11.38 -4.44
N ASN A 213 -15.30 -12.38 -5.31
CA ASN A 213 -16.10 -13.60 -5.31
C ASN A 213 -15.86 -14.43 -4.04
N ILE A 214 -14.60 -14.61 -3.63
CA ILE A 214 -14.24 -15.32 -2.38
C ILE A 214 -15.02 -14.75 -1.18
N ILE A 215 -15.03 -13.42 -1.03
CA ILE A 215 -15.70 -12.76 0.09
C ILE A 215 -17.23 -12.86 -0.02
N ASN A 216 -17.80 -12.60 -1.20
CA ASN A 216 -19.25 -12.63 -1.38
C ASN A 216 -19.85 -14.04 -1.28
N GLU A 217 -19.11 -15.05 -1.70
CA GLU A 217 -19.48 -16.46 -1.54
C GLU A 217 -19.10 -17.01 -0.15
N LYS A 218 -18.57 -16.16 0.73
CA LYS A 218 -18.15 -16.50 2.11
C LYS A 218 -17.16 -17.68 2.17
N ARG A 219 -16.26 -17.78 1.18
CA ARG A 219 -15.21 -18.81 1.09
C ARG A 219 -14.01 -18.43 1.97
N GLU A 220 -14.20 -18.47 3.28
CA GLU A 220 -13.19 -18.04 4.27
C GLU A 220 -11.84 -18.74 4.11
N ASP A 221 -11.81 -20.08 3.98
CA ASP A 221 -10.56 -20.83 3.82
C ASP A 221 -9.79 -20.43 2.54
N ASP A 222 -10.51 -20.15 1.44
CA ASP A 222 -9.90 -19.67 0.20
C ASP A 222 -9.23 -18.30 0.44
N TYR A 223 -9.86 -17.40 1.18
CA TYR A 223 -9.31 -16.09 1.52
C TYR A 223 -8.00 -16.20 2.30
N PHE A 224 -8.00 -16.97 3.39
CA PHE A 224 -6.79 -17.18 4.21
C PHE A 224 -5.67 -17.84 3.42
N SER A 225 -5.99 -18.69 2.43
CA SER A 225 -4.97 -19.34 1.60
C SER A 225 -4.07 -18.34 0.86
N TYR A 226 -4.57 -17.15 0.49
CA TYR A 226 -3.79 -16.09 -0.17
C TYR A 226 -2.89 -15.30 0.79
N LEU A 227 -3.14 -15.37 2.10
CA LEU A 227 -2.50 -14.50 3.08
C LEU A 227 -1.18 -15.06 3.62
N GLU A 228 -0.95 -16.38 3.57
CA GLU A 228 0.13 -17.01 4.33
C GLU A 228 1.51 -16.36 4.13
N LEU A 229 1.92 -16.14 2.88
CA LEU A 229 3.23 -15.54 2.60
C LEU A 229 3.29 -14.08 3.12
N LYS A 230 2.23 -13.30 2.90
CA LYS A 230 2.18 -11.90 3.33
C LYS A 230 2.24 -11.82 4.85
N GLU A 231 1.44 -12.62 5.54
CA GLU A 231 1.33 -12.63 7.00
C GLU A 231 2.61 -13.08 7.68
N LYS A 232 3.27 -14.11 7.16
CA LYS A 232 4.59 -14.52 7.67
C LYS A 232 5.61 -13.38 7.60
N GLN A 233 5.55 -12.56 6.54
CA GLN A 233 6.45 -11.42 6.39
C GLN A 233 6.07 -10.28 7.34
N THR A 234 4.79 -9.88 7.38
CA THR A 234 4.24 -8.84 8.28
C THR A 234 4.49 -9.17 9.76
N CYS A 235 4.15 -10.40 10.18
CA CYS A 235 4.35 -10.85 11.56
C CYS A 235 5.83 -10.84 11.94
N GLN A 236 6.72 -11.19 11.01
CA GLN A 236 8.16 -11.13 11.24
C GLN A 236 8.70 -9.69 11.25
N SER A 237 8.18 -8.77 10.40
CA SER A 237 8.63 -7.37 10.38
C SER A 237 8.21 -6.61 11.63
N LEU A 238 7.00 -6.85 12.12
CA LEU A 238 6.43 -6.17 13.29
C LEU A 238 6.56 -6.97 14.60
N PHE A 239 7.12 -8.18 14.54
CA PHE A 239 7.29 -9.07 15.68
C PHE A 239 5.99 -9.30 16.45
N TYR A 240 4.91 -9.57 15.71
CA TYR A 240 3.58 -9.73 16.30
C TYR A 240 3.55 -10.78 17.40
N ASN A 241 2.89 -10.41 18.48
CA ASN A 241 2.57 -11.29 19.59
C ASN A 241 1.15 -11.86 19.42
N LYS A 242 0.76 -12.75 20.33
CA LYS A 242 -0.53 -13.44 20.26
C LYS A 242 -1.73 -12.49 20.27
N THR A 243 -1.69 -11.39 21.02
CA THR A 243 -2.78 -10.40 21.07
C THR A 243 -2.91 -9.68 19.73
N GLU A 244 -1.81 -9.21 19.15
CA GLU A 244 -1.80 -8.55 17.84
C GLU A 244 -2.30 -9.50 16.73
N LEU A 245 -1.93 -10.78 16.81
CA LEU A 245 -2.44 -11.82 15.90
C LEU A 245 -3.95 -12.05 16.06
N GLN A 246 -4.47 -12.00 17.28
CA GLN A 246 -5.90 -12.15 17.55
C GLN A 246 -6.68 -10.97 16.97
N GLU A 247 -6.22 -9.73 17.19
CA GLU A 247 -6.83 -8.52 16.63
C GLU A 247 -6.80 -8.54 15.09
N THR A 248 -5.68 -8.98 14.51
CA THR A 248 -5.54 -9.12 13.05
C THR A 248 -6.49 -10.18 12.50
N LEU A 249 -6.62 -11.33 13.18
CA LEU A 249 -7.54 -12.40 12.80
C LEU A 249 -9.01 -11.93 12.85
N GLU A 250 -9.39 -11.23 13.92
CA GLU A 250 -10.73 -10.67 14.07
C GLU A 250 -11.05 -9.68 12.94
N SER A 251 -10.12 -8.79 12.60
CA SER A 251 -10.27 -7.87 11.47
C SER A 251 -10.49 -8.60 10.14
N TYR A 252 -9.77 -9.70 9.87
CA TYR A 252 -10.01 -10.50 8.67
C TYR A 252 -11.38 -11.19 8.64
N LEU A 253 -11.88 -11.59 9.81
CA LEU A 253 -13.17 -12.27 9.92
C LEU A 253 -14.37 -11.32 9.76
N GLU A 254 -14.20 -10.01 9.91
CA GLU A 254 -15.28 -9.02 9.75
C GLU A 254 -16.01 -9.18 8.39
N ALA A 255 -15.27 -9.38 7.31
CA ALA A 255 -15.83 -9.57 5.97
C ALA A 255 -16.75 -10.82 5.84
N PHE A 256 -16.56 -11.80 6.72
CA PHE A 256 -17.30 -13.06 6.74
C PHE A 256 -18.42 -13.07 7.77
N THR A 257 -18.23 -12.38 8.89
CA THR A 257 -19.10 -12.44 10.07
C THR A 257 -20.11 -11.30 10.18
N ILE A 258 -19.82 -10.13 9.61
CA ILE A 258 -20.79 -9.02 9.59
C ILE A 258 -21.87 -9.33 8.55
N GLU A 259 -23.13 -9.33 9.00
CA GLU A 259 -24.31 -9.71 8.20
C GLU A 259 -24.49 -8.82 6.96
N ASP A 260 -24.41 -7.50 7.15
CA ASP A 260 -24.58 -6.50 6.08
C ASP A 260 -23.25 -6.09 5.40
N TYR A 261 -22.21 -6.93 5.51
CA TYR A 261 -20.94 -6.65 4.84
C TYR A 261 -21.09 -6.79 3.32
N LYS A 262 -21.22 -5.64 2.64
CA LYS A 262 -21.51 -5.62 1.21
C LYS A 262 -20.39 -4.97 0.41
N LEU A 263 -19.64 -5.81 -0.31
CA LEU A 263 -18.69 -5.33 -1.31
C LEU A 263 -19.41 -4.52 -2.40
N GLN A 264 -18.79 -3.41 -2.79
CA GLN A 264 -19.26 -2.57 -3.88
C GLN A 264 -18.78 -3.13 -5.22
N ALA A 265 -19.35 -2.63 -6.33
CA ALA A 265 -18.90 -2.99 -7.65
C ALA A 265 -17.43 -2.55 -7.87
N LEU A 266 -16.64 -3.40 -8.55
CA LEU A 266 -15.28 -3.06 -8.96
C LEU A 266 -15.33 -2.17 -10.20
N GLU A 267 -15.52 -0.88 -10.00
CA GLU A 267 -15.66 0.13 -11.06
C GLU A 267 -14.93 1.42 -10.70
N ASN A 268 -14.79 2.33 -11.68
CA ASN A 268 -14.19 3.65 -11.50
C ASN A 268 -12.83 3.60 -10.80
N TYR A 269 -11.92 2.76 -11.30
CA TYR A 269 -10.59 2.57 -10.72
C TYR A 269 -9.47 3.03 -11.66
N THR A 270 -8.25 3.06 -11.13
CA THR A 270 -7.01 3.29 -11.87
C THR A 270 -5.97 2.29 -11.41
N LEU A 271 -5.30 1.65 -12.37
CA LEU A 271 -4.09 0.86 -12.11
C LEU A 271 -2.95 1.79 -11.65
N LYS A 272 -2.41 1.55 -10.46
CA LYS A 272 -1.29 2.31 -9.87
C LYS A 272 -0.06 1.44 -9.76
N PHE A 273 1.09 2.06 -10.00
CA PHE A 273 2.42 1.44 -9.85
C PHE A 273 3.12 1.97 -8.60
N TYR A 274 3.80 1.07 -7.90
CA TYR A 274 4.60 1.34 -6.70
C TYR A 274 5.84 0.44 -6.68
N GLY A 275 6.69 0.59 -5.66
CA GLY A 275 7.88 -0.26 -5.50
C GLY A 275 8.84 -0.17 -6.70
N ASN A 276 8.98 1.03 -7.27
CA ASN A 276 9.74 1.32 -8.48
C ASN A 276 9.30 0.47 -9.70
N GLY A 277 7.98 0.37 -9.91
CA GLY A 277 7.39 -0.35 -11.05
C GLY A 277 7.16 -1.84 -10.83
N LYS A 278 7.56 -2.39 -9.68
CA LYS A 278 7.42 -3.81 -9.34
C LYS A 278 6.09 -4.18 -8.68
N LEU A 279 5.35 -3.18 -8.20
CA LEU A 279 4.07 -3.36 -7.54
C LEU A 279 2.95 -2.70 -8.34
N VAL A 280 1.80 -3.36 -8.34
CA VAL A 280 0.56 -2.80 -8.87
C VAL A 280 -0.62 -2.97 -7.91
N CYS A 281 -1.59 -2.07 -8.01
CA CYS A 281 -2.84 -2.16 -7.28
C CYS A 281 -3.94 -1.35 -7.99
N LEU A 282 -5.20 -1.60 -7.65
CA LEU A 282 -6.33 -0.79 -8.10
C LEU A 282 -6.73 0.21 -7.02
N GLU A 283 -6.80 1.49 -7.40
CA GLU A 283 -7.32 2.57 -6.55
C GLU A 283 -8.55 3.20 -7.16
N LEU A 284 -9.47 3.69 -6.33
CA LEU A 284 -10.62 4.47 -6.79
C LEU A 284 -10.15 5.72 -7.53
N ALA A 285 -10.67 5.92 -8.74
CA ALA A 285 -10.52 7.13 -9.55
C ALA A 285 -11.49 8.23 -9.07
N SER A 286 -11.47 8.50 -7.76
CA SER A 286 -12.32 9.50 -7.13
C SER A 286 -11.50 10.69 -6.63
N LEU A 287 -12.05 11.90 -6.80
CA LEU A 287 -11.52 13.12 -6.20
C LEU A 287 -12.18 13.42 -4.84
N GLU A 288 -13.17 12.62 -4.42
CA GLU A 288 -13.79 12.79 -3.12
C GLU A 288 -12.79 12.49 -2.00
N SER A 289 -12.65 13.43 -1.07
CA SER A 289 -11.70 13.37 0.04
C SER A 289 -11.70 12.05 0.83
N LYS A 290 -12.86 11.40 0.99
CA LYS A 290 -12.99 10.13 1.73
C LYS A 290 -12.60 8.89 0.90
N MET A 291 -12.63 8.99 -0.43
CA MET A 291 -12.42 7.87 -1.36
C MET A 291 -11.09 7.95 -2.11
N ARG A 292 -10.54 9.17 -2.29
CA ARG A 292 -9.33 9.42 -3.06
C ARG A 292 -8.14 8.61 -2.52
N GLY A 293 -7.50 7.84 -3.40
CA GLY A 293 -6.34 7.01 -3.06
C GLY A 293 -6.67 5.75 -2.26
N LYS A 294 -7.95 5.42 -2.04
CA LYS A 294 -8.38 4.17 -1.41
C LYS A 294 -8.47 3.03 -2.42
N SER A 295 -8.49 1.79 -1.91
CA SER A 295 -8.60 0.59 -2.76
C SER A 295 -9.89 0.57 -3.57
N ALA A 296 -9.82 0.05 -4.79
CA ALA A 296 -11.00 -0.19 -5.62
C ALA A 296 -11.86 -1.38 -5.12
N LEU A 297 -11.30 -2.27 -4.29
CA LEU A 297 -12.08 -3.28 -3.57
C LEU A 297 -12.43 -2.73 -2.19
N TRP A 298 -13.72 -2.53 -1.94
CA TRP A 298 -14.20 -1.94 -0.70
C TRP A 298 -15.64 -2.35 -0.41
N SER A 299 -16.01 -2.30 0.87
CA SER A 299 -17.34 -2.63 1.34
C SER A 299 -18.01 -1.44 2.02
N LYS A 300 -19.33 -1.56 2.20
CA LYS A 300 -20.09 -0.76 3.17
C LYS A 300 -20.79 -1.71 4.12
N PHE A 301 -20.83 -1.35 5.39
CA PHE A 301 -21.60 -2.02 6.41
C PHE A 301 -22.13 -1.01 7.44
N ASP A 302 -23.26 -1.35 8.06
CA ASP A 302 -24.06 -0.52 8.98
C ASP A 302 -24.70 0.76 8.35
N GLU A 303 -25.82 1.20 8.92
CA GLU A 303 -26.56 2.41 8.53
C GLU A 303 -25.68 3.68 8.63
N ASN A 304 -24.67 3.65 9.52
CA ASN A 304 -23.70 4.74 9.69
C ASN A 304 -22.65 4.84 8.57
N ARG A 305 -22.71 3.99 7.53
CA ARG A 305 -21.84 4.04 6.35
C ARG A 305 -20.36 3.83 6.68
N THR A 306 -20.06 2.87 7.57
CA THR A 306 -18.67 2.42 7.76
C THR A 306 -18.19 1.76 6.47
N ALA A 307 -16.97 2.12 6.04
CA ALA A 307 -16.39 1.62 4.81
C ALA A 307 -15.05 0.96 5.13
N ASP A 308 -14.90 -0.28 4.68
CA ASP A 308 -13.64 -1.02 4.72
C ASP A 308 -13.05 -1.09 3.30
N PHE A 309 -11.73 -0.97 3.18
CA PHE A 309 -11.00 -0.88 1.92
C PHE A 309 -9.90 -1.93 1.88
N LEU A 310 -10.10 -2.96 1.08
CA LEU A 310 -9.19 -4.08 0.96
C LEU A 310 -8.11 -3.76 -0.06
N LYS A 311 -6.97 -3.27 0.40
CA LYS A 311 -5.83 -2.88 -0.43
C LYS A 311 -4.91 -4.07 -0.66
N TYR A 312 -4.59 -4.36 -1.92
CA TYR A 312 -3.58 -5.34 -2.28
C TYR A 312 -2.47 -4.69 -3.10
N TYR A 313 -1.25 -4.71 -2.58
CA TYR A 313 -0.06 -4.45 -3.39
C TYR A 313 0.36 -5.78 -4.02
N LEU A 314 0.25 -5.89 -5.34
CA LEU A 314 0.48 -7.13 -6.07
C LEU A 314 1.81 -7.07 -6.82
N TYR A 315 2.52 -8.18 -6.84
CA TYR A 315 3.75 -8.35 -7.61
C TYR A 315 3.77 -9.71 -8.31
N ILE A 316 4.65 -9.85 -9.30
CA ILE A 316 4.92 -11.12 -9.95
C ILE A 316 6.39 -11.49 -9.67
N PRO A 317 6.65 -12.60 -8.96
CA PRO A 317 8.02 -13.08 -8.78
C PRO A 317 8.71 -13.38 -10.12
N GLU A 318 10.02 -13.21 -10.17
CA GLU A 318 10.84 -13.67 -11.30
C GLU A 318 10.63 -15.17 -11.55
N GLY A 319 10.48 -15.55 -12.82
CA GLY A 319 10.22 -16.95 -13.20
C GLY A 319 8.81 -17.45 -12.95
N GLU A 320 7.93 -16.65 -12.34
CA GLU A 320 6.51 -17.01 -12.11
C GLU A 320 5.56 -16.11 -12.90
N ASP A 321 4.36 -16.58 -13.20
CA ASP A 321 3.37 -15.80 -13.95
C ASP A 321 2.16 -15.40 -13.11
N GLU A 322 2.09 -15.77 -11.83
CA GLU A 322 0.96 -15.46 -10.95
C GLU A 322 1.23 -14.23 -10.07
N LEU A 323 0.16 -13.47 -9.81
CA LEU A 323 0.19 -12.35 -8.88
C LEU A 323 0.23 -12.86 -7.44
N LYS A 324 1.10 -12.26 -6.63
CA LYS A 324 1.18 -12.49 -5.17
C LYS A 324 0.94 -11.20 -4.43
N ILE A 325 0.34 -11.31 -3.24
CA ILE A 325 0.14 -10.19 -2.33
C ILE A 325 1.47 -9.90 -1.63
N LEU A 326 1.92 -8.65 -1.71
CA LEU A 326 2.98 -8.10 -0.88
C LEU A 326 2.41 -7.77 0.50
N ARG A 327 3.20 -8.05 1.55
CA ARG A 327 2.93 -7.76 2.97
C ARG A 327 2.07 -6.52 3.23
#